data_AF-A0A973GXI6-F1
#
_entry.id   AF-A0A973GXI6-F1
#
_cell.length_a   1.000
_cell.length_b   1.000
_cell.length_c   1.000
_cell.angle_alpha   90.00
_cell.angle_beta   90.00
_cell.angle_gamma   90.00
#
_symmetry.space_group_name_H-M   'P 1'
#
loop_
_entity.id
_entity.type
_entity.pdbx_description
1 polymer ?
#
loop_
_entity_poly.entity_id
_entity_poly.type
_entity_poly.pdbx_seq_one_letter_code
_entity_poly.pdbx_strand_id
1 'polypeptide(L)' 'AEVYVEDSGQPRLRVFGSVAARAAELGVRSWHVSLSHDAGVASAVVVAEG' A
#
# COMPACT_ATOMS: atom_id res chain seq x y z
N ALA A 1 4.84 -3.08 7.45
CA ALA A 1 4.24 -2.25 6.39
C ALA A 1 3.29 -1.27 7.04
N GLU A 2 3.13 -0.08 6.47
CA GLU A 2 2.38 1.00 7.06
C GLU A 2 1.69 1.82 5.98
N VAL A 3 0.43 2.17 6.24
CA VAL A 3 -0.31 3.15 5.47
C VAL A 3 -0.05 4.52 6.09
N TYR A 4 0.40 5.47 5.27
CA TYR A 4 0.54 6.87 5.67
C TYR A 4 -0.21 7.77 4.68
N VAL A 5 -0.51 8.99 5.10
CA VAL A 5 -1.25 9.97 4.30
C VAL A 5 -0.31 11.10 3.93
N GLU A 6 -0.25 11.44 2.65
CA GLU A 6 0.47 12.63 2.19
C GLU A 6 -0.34 13.90 2.45
N ASP A 7 0.29 15.07 2.38
CA ASP A 7 -0.39 16.36 2.56
C ASP A 7 -1.57 16.57 1.58
N SER A 8 -1.53 15.89 0.42
CA SER A 8 -2.61 15.86 -0.57
C SER A 8 -3.86 15.09 -0.12
N GLY A 9 -3.78 14.36 1.01
CA GLY A 9 -4.78 13.40 1.45
C GLY A 9 -4.67 12.02 0.78
N GLN A 10 -3.73 11.83 -0.16
CA GLN A 10 -3.55 10.55 -0.83
C GLN A 10 -2.96 9.50 0.13
N PRO A 11 -3.59 8.31 0.26
CA PRO A 11 -3.01 7.22 1.03
C PRO A 11 -1.83 6.60 0.26
N ARG A 12 -0.78 6.28 0.98
CA ARG A 12 0.43 5.63 0.47
C ARG A 12 0.79 4.43 1.33
N LEU A 13 1.46 3.44 0.73
CA LEU A 13 1.95 2.26 1.42
C LEU A 13 3.47 2.27 1.45
N ARG A 14 4.06 2.24 2.65
CA ARG A 14 5.50 1.98 2.84
C ARG A 14 5.72 0.61 3.46
N VAL A 15 6.67 -0.14 2.92
CA VAL A 15 7.02 -1.49 3.38
C VAL A 15 8.40 -1.50 4.03
N PHE A 16 8.56 -2.34 5.03
CA PHE A 16 9.80 -2.49 5.80
C PHE A 16 9.84 -3.90 6.40
N GLY A 17 11.02 -4.30 6.89
CA GLY A 17 11.23 -5.63 7.49
C GLY A 17 10.90 -6.75 6.51
N SER A 18 10.24 -7.80 7.00
CA SER A 18 9.90 -9.00 6.21
C SER A 18 9.08 -8.70 4.96
N VAL A 19 8.20 -7.69 4.99
CA VAL A 19 7.40 -7.30 3.81
C VAL A 19 8.28 -6.68 2.73
N ALA A 20 9.23 -5.82 3.11
CA ALA A 20 10.17 -5.24 2.15
C ALA A 20 11.12 -6.30 1.57
N ALA A 21 11.60 -7.23 2.41
CA ALA A 21 12.43 -8.35 1.97
C ALA A 21 11.70 -9.18 0.90
N ARG A 22 10.45 -9.55 1.17
CA ARG A 22 9.65 -10.31 0.21
C ARG A 22 9.32 -9.54 -1.07
N ALA A 23 9.05 -8.24 -0.95
CA ALA A 23 8.81 -7.36 -2.09
C ALA A 23 10.04 -7.29 -3.02
N ALA A 24 11.24 -7.19 -2.44
CA ALA A 24 12.49 -7.16 -3.17
C ALA A 24 12.78 -8.49 -3.89
N GLU A 25 12.55 -9.63 -3.23
CA GLU A 25 12.65 -10.96 -3.86
C GLU A 25 11.74 -11.12 -5.08
N LEU A 26 10.59 -10.46 -5.07
CA LEU A 26 9.59 -10.50 -6.15
C LEU A 26 9.75 -9.36 -7.17
N GLY A 27 10.77 -8.51 -7.03
CA GLY A 27 11.05 -7.42 -7.96
C GLY A 27 10.09 -6.22 -7.85
N VAL A 28 9.31 -6.10 -6.79
CA VAL A 28 8.37 -4.98 -6.62
C VAL A 28 9.14 -3.67 -6.38
N ARG A 29 8.86 -2.67 -7.20
CA ARG A 29 9.46 -1.32 -7.16
C ARG A 29 8.49 -0.24 -6.68
N SER A 30 7.19 -0.41 -6.91
CA SER A 30 6.16 0.59 -6.62
C SER A 30 4.93 -0.06 -5.98
N TRP A 31 4.30 0.70 -5.07
CA TRP A 31 3.06 0.31 -4.41
C TRP A 31 1.99 1.37 -4.65
N HIS A 32 0.84 0.92 -5.13
CA HIS A 32 -0.35 1.76 -5.30
C HIS A 32 -1.44 1.24 -4.38
N VAL A 33 -2.07 2.14 -3.62
CA VAL A 33 -3.15 1.79 -2.71
C VAL A 33 -4.34 2.71 -2.92
N SER A 34 -5.53 2.14 -2.94
CA SER A 34 -6.80 2.85 -2.88
C SER A 34 -7.61 2.32 -1.71
N LEU A 35 -8.21 3.23 -0.95
CA LEU A 35 -9.04 2.92 0.20
C LEU A 35 -10.44 3.47 -0.06
N SER A 36 -11.46 2.69 0.28
CA SER A 36 -12.85 3.13 0.22
C SER A 36 -13.60 2.60 1.44
N HIS A 37 -14.54 3.38 1.95
CA HIS A 37 -15.47 2.90 2.96
C HIS A 37 -16.87 3.45 2.69
N ASP A 38 -17.86 2.57 2.76
CA ASP A 38 -19.26 2.94 2.66
C ASP A 38 -20.13 1.86 3.32
N ALA A 39 -21.34 2.24 3.75
CA ALA A 39 -22.34 1.34 4.33
C ALA A 39 -21.80 0.38 5.43
N GLY A 40 -20.86 0.86 6.24
CA GLY A 40 -20.25 0.08 7.33
C GLY A 40 -19.16 -0.91 6.89
N VAL A 41 -18.74 -0.88 5.63
CA VAL A 41 -17.67 -1.73 5.08
C VAL A 41 -16.48 -0.86 4.67
N ALA A 42 -15.27 -1.29 5.02
CA ALA A 42 -14.03 -0.74 4.52
C ALA A 42 -13.39 -1.73 3.53
N SER A 43 -12.86 -1.21 2.42
CA SER A 43 -12.18 -1.97 1.38
C SER A 43 -10.88 -1.30 0.98
N ALA A 44 -9.92 -2.10 0.53
CA ALA A 44 -8.65 -1.64 0.01
C ALA A 44 -8.27 -2.44 -1.23
N VAL A 45 -7.72 -1.75 -2.23
CA VAL A 45 -7.09 -2.36 -3.40
C VAL A 45 -5.61 -1.98 -3.37
N VAL A 46 -4.74 -2.97 -3.55
CA VAL A 46 -3.29 -2.77 -3.55
C VAL A 46 -2.71 -3.38 -4.81
N VAL A 47 -1.93 -2.58 -5.55
CA VAL A 47 -1.14 -3.05 -6.70
C VAL A 47 0.34 -2.98 -6.35
N ALA A 48 1.01 -4.11 -6.51
CA ALA A 48 2.47 -4.22 -6.46
C ALA A 48 3.00 -4.23 -7.90
N GLU A 49 3.79 -3.23 -8.25
CA GLU A 49 4.36 -3.04 -9.58
C GLU A 49 5.88 -3.18 -9.52
N GLY A 50 6.49 -3.86 -10.49
CA GLY A 50 7.91 -4.20 -10.55
C GLY A 50 8.41 -4.27 -11.97
#